data_AF-A0A976IMT5-F1
#
_entry.id   AF-A0A976IMT5-F1
#
_cell.length_a   1.000
_cell.length_b   1.000
_cell.length_c   1.000
_cell.angle_alpha   90.00
_cell.angle_beta   90.00
_cell.angle_gamma   90.00
#
_symmetry.space_group_name_H-M   'P 1'
#
loop_
_entity.id
_entity.type
_entity.pdbx_description
1 polymer ?
#
loop_
_entity_poly.entity_id
_entity_poly.type
_entity_poly.pdbx_seq_one_letter_code
_entity_poly.pdbx_strand_id
1 'polypeptide(L)'
;MESHWLSMAKRLQALAQTGQQFTGCDFDRERYQEIESIAQRMLAQLGAVPLEQVRDLFTTGETGYVTPKVEVRGAVIRGGRILLVQEKEDGRWAMPGGYADVGLSAARNVEKEVQEEACLTVTAKHLYALRHKASGGYPADARDFYKLHF
;
A
#
# COMPACT_ATOMS: atom_id res chain seq x y z
N MET A 1 -4.33 -7.50 -19.99
CA MET A 1 -4.05 -6.33 -19.11
C MET A 1 -5.35 -5.95 -18.44
N GLU A 2 -5.30 -5.59 -17.15
CA GLU A 2 -6.48 -5.08 -16.44
C GLU A 2 -6.96 -3.77 -17.07
N SER A 3 -8.28 -3.55 -17.09
CA SER A 3 -8.87 -2.28 -17.55
C SER A 3 -8.33 -1.12 -16.71
N HIS A 4 -7.94 -0.03 -17.37
CA HIS A 4 -7.46 1.17 -16.68
C HIS A 4 -8.49 1.71 -15.67
N TRP A 5 -9.78 1.68 -16.03
CA TRP A 5 -10.88 2.08 -15.16
C TRP A 5 -11.02 1.19 -13.92
N LEU A 6 -10.77 -0.11 -14.06
CA LEU A 6 -10.82 -1.04 -12.93
C LEU A 6 -9.67 -0.79 -11.95
N SER A 7 -8.46 -0.58 -12.48
CA SER A 7 -7.28 -0.25 -11.68
C SER A 7 -7.46 1.07 -10.91
N MET A 8 -8.01 2.11 -11.56
CA MET A 8 -8.33 3.38 -10.91
C MET A 8 -9.41 3.23 -9.83
N ALA A 9 -10.49 2.50 -10.10
CA ALA A 9 -11.56 2.29 -9.12
C ALA A 9 -11.04 1.55 -7.87
N LYS A 10 -10.22 0.49 -8.05
CA LYS A 10 -9.54 -0.21 -6.95
C LYS A 10 -8.62 0.71 -6.15
N ARG A 11 -7.87 1.59 -6.83
CA ARG A 11 -6.98 2.55 -6.17
C ARG A 11 -7.76 3.57 -5.35
N LEU A 12 -8.85 4.12 -5.89
CA LEU A 12 -9.72 5.06 -5.18
C LEU A 12 -10.35 4.42 -3.94
N GLN A 13 -10.86 3.20 -4.07
CA GLN A 13 -11.40 2.42 -2.96
C GLN A 13 -10.36 2.26 -1.83
N ALA A 14 -9.14 1.84 -2.18
CA ALA A 14 -8.07 1.65 -1.20
C ALA A 14 -7.65 2.97 -0.51
N LEU A 15 -7.47 4.05 -1.28
CA LEU A 15 -7.13 5.37 -0.73
C LEU A 15 -8.21 5.88 0.23
N ALA A 16 -9.48 5.69 -0.11
CA ALA A 16 -10.60 6.08 0.74
C ALA A 16 -10.59 5.30 2.07
N GLN A 17 -10.41 3.98 2.02
CA GLN A 17 -10.35 3.16 3.24
C GLN A 17 -9.15 3.51 4.12
N THR A 18 -7.97 3.70 3.53
CA THR A 18 -6.77 4.17 4.25
C THR A 18 -7.01 5.55 4.87
N GLY A 19 -7.60 6.48 4.12
CA GLY A 19 -7.94 7.82 4.62
C GLY A 19 -8.90 7.79 5.81
N GLN A 20 -9.97 6.99 5.73
CA GLN A 20 -10.91 6.79 6.84
C GLN A 20 -10.23 6.19 8.08
N GLN A 21 -9.29 5.26 7.90
CA GLN A 21 -8.59 4.62 9.01
C GLN A 21 -7.69 5.59 9.78
N PHE A 22 -6.99 6.50 9.09
CA PHE A 22 -5.95 7.33 9.69
C PHE A 22 -6.37 8.78 9.96
N THR A 23 -7.47 9.26 9.36
CA THR A 23 -7.92 10.62 9.64
C THR A 23 -8.44 10.79 11.06
N GLY A 24 -8.04 11.88 11.71
CA GLY A 24 -8.61 12.35 12.99
C GLY A 24 -9.65 13.45 12.82
N CYS A 25 -9.98 13.84 11.59
CA CYS A 25 -10.89 14.94 11.26
C CYS A 25 -12.19 14.40 10.68
N ASP A 26 -13.33 14.78 11.27
CA ASP A 26 -14.66 14.30 10.86
C ASP A 26 -15.03 14.77 9.44
N PHE A 27 -14.64 15.98 9.05
CA PHE A 27 -14.87 16.48 7.69
C PHE A 27 -14.08 15.70 6.65
N ASP A 28 -12.85 15.28 6.96
CA ASP A 28 -12.08 14.43 6.05
C ASP A 28 -12.63 13.01 6.00
N ARG A 29 -13.15 12.51 7.14
CA ARG A 29 -13.84 11.22 7.17
C ARG A 29 -15.05 11.20 6.24
N GLU A 30 -15.88 12.25 6.27
CA GLU A 30 -17.02 12.40 5.35
C GLU A 30 -16.57 12.41 3.88
N ARG A 31 -15.51 13.16 3.55
CA ARG A 31 -14.94 13.20 2.19
C ARG A 31 -14.45 11.82 1.74
N TYR A 32 -13.77 11.08 2.60
CA TYR A 32 -13.31 9.73 2.25
C TYR A 32 -14.47 8.74 2.09
N GLN A 33 -15.56 8.87 2.86
CA GLN A 33 -16.78 8.08 2.66
C GLN A 33 -17.43 8.39 1.31
N GLU A 34 -17.43 9.65 0.89
CA GLU A 34 -17.92 10.04 -0.43
C GLU A 34 -17.05 9.42 -1.54
N ILE A 35 -15.72 9.50 -1.42
CA ILE A 35 -14.78 8.88 -2.39
C ILE A 35 -15.00 7.37 -2.47
N GLU A 36 -15.17 6.69 -1.34
CA GLU A 36 -15.48 5.25 -1.29
C GLU A 36 -16.78 4.94 -2.03
N SER A 37 -17.85 5.71 -1.79
CA SER A 37 -19.14 5.55 -2.47
C SER A 37 -19.02 5.75 -3.99
N ILE A 38 -18.21 6.70 -4.44
CA ILE A 38 -17.91 6.88 -5.88
C ILE A 38 -17.19 5.66 -6.43
N ALA A 39 -16.13 5.17 -5.76
CA ALA A 39 -15.35 4.01 -6.20
C ALA A 39 -16.21 2.74 -6.29
N GLN A 40 -17.06 2.47 -5.30
CA GLN A 40 -17.97 1.32 -5.32
C GLN A 40 -18.98 1.39 -6.46
N ARG A 41 -19.52 2.57 -6.78
CA ARG A 41 -20.41 2.75 -7.95
C ARG A 41 -19.68 2.50 -9.27
N MET A 42 -18.44 2.95 -9.38
CA MET A 42 -17.60 2.63 -10.56
C MET A 42 -17.39 1.12 -10.71
N LEU A 43 -17.08 0.42 -9.61
CA LEU A 43 -16.90 -1.04 -9.62
C LEU A 43 -18.20 -1.77 -10.00
N ALA A 44 -19.35 -1.34 -9.47
CA ALA A 44 -20.66 -1.93 -9.78
C ALA A 44 -20.97 -1.79 -11.27
N GLN A 45 -20.74 -0.60 -11.84
CA GLN A 45 -20.94 -0.35 -13.26
C GLN A 45 -19.98 -1.15 -14.15
N LEU A 46 -18.70 -1.23 -13.78
CA LEU A 46 -17.69 -2.00 -14.52
C LEU A 46 -17.96 -3.51 -14.48
N GLY A 47 -18.46 -4.01 -13.36
CA GLY A 47 -18.81 -5.42 -13.17
C GLY A 47 -20.20 -5.81 -13.69
N ALA A 48 -21.03 -4.83 -14.07
CA ALA A 48 -22.45 -5.03 -14.37
C ALA A 48 -23.20 -5.78 -13.24
N VAL A 49 -22.90 -5.43 -11.99
CA VAL A 49 -23.50 -6.02 -10.78
C VAL A 49 -24.20 -4.96 -9.93
N PRO A 50 -25.17 -5.34 -9.08
CA PRO A 50 -25.77 -4.44 -8.10
C PRO A 50 -24.73 -3.83 -7.15
N LEU A 51 -24.95 -2.59 -6.70
CA LEU A 51 -24.05 -1.88 -5.80
C LEU A 51 -23.92 -2.59 -4.44
N GLU A 52 -24.99 -3.22 -3.99
CA GLU A 52 -25.05 -4.01 -2.75
C GLU A 52 -24.03 -5.13 -2.78
N GLN A 53 -23.89 -5.84 -3.91
CA GLN A 53 -22.89 -6.90 -4.06
C GLN A 53 -21.47 -6.35 -3.93
N VAL A 54 -21.20 -5.16 -4.48
CA VAL A 54 -19.89 -4.52 -4.34
C VAL A 54 -19.63 -4.07 -2.90
N ARG A 55 -20.64 -3.52 -2.22
CA ARG A 55 -20.53 -3.16 -0.80
C ARG A 55 -20.22 -4.40 0.04
N ASP A 56 -20.93 -5.49 -0.19
CA ASP A 56 -20.73 -6.73 0.56
C ASP A 56 -19.30 -7.26 0.41
N LEU A 57 -18.67 -7.11 -0.77
CA LEU A 57 -17.26 -7.50 -0.98
C LEU A 57 -16.29 -6.79 -0.02
N PHE A 58 -16.57 -5.56 0.39
CA PHE A 58 -15.68 -4.76 1.24
C PHE A 58 -16.18 -4.64 2.70
N THR A 59 -17.49 -4.75 2.96
CA THR A 59 -18.09 -4.58 4.30
C THR A 59 -18.19 -5.88 5.07
N THR A 60 -18.40 -7.02 4.40
CA THR A 60 -18.38 -8.33 5.08
C THR A 60 -16.97 -8.77 5.49
N GLY A 61 -15.99 -7.89 5.23
CA GLY A 61 -14.62 -7.97 5.73
C GLY A 61 -14.03 -9.32 5.42
N GLU A 62 -13.69 -9.57 4.14
CA GLU A 62 -13.01 -10.79 3.72
C GLU A 62 -13.41 -12.02 4.56
N THR A 63 -14.53 -12.66 4.22
CA THR A 63 -14.66 -14.11 4.53
C THR A 63 -13.62 -14.95 3.78
N GLY A 64 -12.61 -14.31 3.19
CA GLY A 64 -11.49 -14.87 2.47
C GLY A 64 -10.21 -14.75 3.29
N TYR A 65 -9.60 -15.90 3.52
CA TYR A 65 -8.20 -16.13 3.87
C TYR A 65 -7.36 -14.88 4.24
N VAL A 66 -7.12 -14.69 5.54
CA VAL A 66 -6.22 -13.65 6.03
C VAL A 66 -4.80 -13.91 5.49
N THR A 67 -4.22 -12.90 4.86
CA THR A 67 -2.85 -12.96 4.31
C THR A 67 -1.90 -12.05 5.08
N PRO A 68 -0.59 -12.36 5.13
CA PRO A 68 0.43 -11.42 5.61
C PRO A 68 0.41 -10.12 4.78
N LYS A 69 0.60 -8.99 5.44
CA LYS A 69 0.74 -7.70 4.76
C LYS A 69 2.06 -7.66 3.99
N VAL A 70 2.15 -6.78 2.99
CA VAL A 70 3.34 -6.66 2.17
C VAL A 70 3.97 -5.28 2.38
N GLU A 71 5.25 -5.26 2.71
CA GLU A 71 6.10 -4.06 2.72
C GLU A 71 7.15 -4.14 1.60
N VAL A 72 7.54 -2.98 1.10
CA VAL A 72 8.63 -2.82 0.13
C VAL A 72 9.75 -1.97 0.73
N ARG A 73 11.01 -2.25 0.37
CA ARG A 73 12.20 -1.50 0.76
C ARG A 73 13.11 -1.32 -0.43
N GLY A 74 13.65 -0.11 -0.63
CA GLY A 74 14.51 0.24 -1.76
C GLY A 74 15.96 0.46 -1.38
N ALA A 75 16.87 -0.39 -1.85
CA ALA A 75 18.30 -0.24 -1.69
C ALA A 75 18.89 0.65 -2.80
N VAL A 76 18.89 1.97 -2.58
CA VAL A 76 19.52 2.92 -3.52
C VAL A 76 21.01 3.04 -3.21
N ILE A 77 21.87 2.52 -4.10
CA ILE A 77 23.32 2.49 -3.92
C ILE A 77 24.01 3.42 -4.93
N ARG A 78 24.86 4.33 -4.45
CA ARG A 78 25.69 5.20 -5.28
C ARG A 78 27.06 5.41 -4.65
N GLY A 79 28.14 5.18 -5.40
CA GLY A 79 29.50 5.39 -4.92
C GLY A 79 29.86 4.54 -3.69
N GLY A 80 29.40 3.29 -3.63
CA GLY A 80 29.64 2.38 -2.50
C GLY A 80 28.89 2.74 -1.22
N ARG A 81 27.93 3.67 -1.27
CA ARG A 81 27.08 4.08 -0.15
C ARG A 81 25.63 3.74 -0.44
N ILE A 82 24.88 3.39 0.60
CA ILE A 82 23.44 3.14 0.54
C ILE A 82 22.68 4.34 1.13
N LEU A 83 21.56 4.69 0.51
CA LEU A 83 20.63 5.70 1.02
C LEU A 83 19.84 5.13 2.20
N LEU A 84 19.76 5.91 3.27
CA LEU A 84 18.87 5.66 4.40
C LEU A 84 18.05 6.92 4.68
N VAL A 85 16.85 6.72 5.20
CA VAL A 85 15.95 7.77 5.71
C VAL A 85 15.75 7.58 7.20
N GLN A 86 15.52 8.67 7.92
CA GLN A 86 15.27 8.63 9.37
C GLN A 86 13.76 8.61 9.62
N GLU A 87 13.27 7.56 10.26
CA GLU A 87 11.84 7.40 10.55
C GLU A 87 11.42 8.35 11.67
N LYS A 88 10.26 9.00 11.51
CA LYS A 88 9.74 9.97 12.49
C LYS A 88 9.27 9.29 13.79
N GLU A 89 8.84 8.03 13.71
CA GLU A 89 8.24 7.32 14.84
C GLU A 89 9.27 6.91 15.90
N ASP A 90 10.45 6.42 15.48
CA ASP A 90 11.47 5.90 16.39
C ASP A 90 12.84 6.58 16.28
N GLY A 91 13.01 7.52 15.33
CA GLY A 91 14.25 8.24 15.08
C GLY A 91 15.39 7.37 14.52
N ARG A 92 15.11 6.12 14.12
CA ARG A 92 16.09 5.19 13.56
C ARG A 92 16.20 5.35 12.06
N TRP A 93 17.24 4.73 11.49
CA TRP A 93 17.52 4.78 10.07
C TRP A 93 17.09 3.48 9.38
N ALA A 94 16.39 3.61 8.26
CA ALA A 94 15.94 2.50 7.43
C ALA A 94 16.20 2.80 5.95
N MET A 95 16.17 1.76 5.11
CA MET A 95 16.04 1.97 3.66
C MET A 95 14.65 2.56 3.38
N PRO A 96 14.53 3.48 2.40
CA PRO A 96 13.24 4.02 2.03
C PRO A 96 12.23 2.92 1.70
N GLY A 97 10.98 3.10 2.10
CA GLY A 97 9.95 2.11 1.86
C GLY A 97 8.81 2.13 2.86
N GLY A 98 7.81 1.29 2.60
CA GLY A 98 6.58 1.27 3.37
C GLY A 98 5.66 0.14 2.96
N TYR A 99 4.38 0.29 3.25
CA TYR A 99 3.35 -0.65 2.82
C TYR A 99 3.22 -0.66 1.30
N ALA A 100 3.01 -1.83 0.71
CA ALA A 100 2.67 -1.94 -0.70
C ALA A 100 1.20 -1.54 -0.90
N ASP A 101 0.97 -0.39 -1.53
CA ASP A 101 -0.36 0.07 -1.82
C ASP A 101 -1.03 -0.76 -2.94
N VAL A 102 -2.36 -0.86 -2.84
CA VAL A 102 -3.22 -1.43 -3.88
C VAL A 102 -3.13 -0.62 -5.17
N GLY A 103 -3.18 -1.31 -6.31
CA GLY A 103 -3.14 -0.68 -7.65
C GLY A 103 -1.74 -0.36 -8.16
N LEU A 104 -0.70 -0.61 -7.36
CA LEU A 104 0.69 -0.48 -7.76
C LEU A 104 1.39 -1.86 -7.71
N SER A 105 2.30 -2.10 -8.66
CA SER A 105 3.21 -3.24 -8.53
C SER A 105 4.17 -2.99 -7.36
N ALA A 106 4.79 -4.05 -6.83
CA ALA A 106 5.78 -3.90 -5.77
C ALA A 106 6.97 -2.99 -6.18
N ALA A 107 7.39 -3.05 -7.44
CA ALA A 107 8.38 -2.13 -8.02
C ALA A 107 7.91 -0.67 -8.02
N ARG A 108 6.67 -0.39 -8.44
CA ARG A 108 6.13 0.98 -8.43
C ARG A 108 5.90 1.52 -7.02
N ASN A 109 5.53 0.64 -6.08
CA ASN A 109 5.43 1.01 -4.67
C ASN A 109 6.80 1.48 -4.15
N VAL A 110 7.88 0.71 -4.34
CA VAL A 110 9.19 1.14 -3.83
C VAL A 110 9.72 2.41 -4.52
N GLU A 111 9.44 2.58 -5.82
CA GLU A 111 9.79 3.81 -6.55
C GLU A 111 9.05 5.04 -5.99
N LYS A 112 7.76 4.89 -5.67
CA LYS A 112 6.94 5.92 -5.01
C LYS A 112 7.52 6.27 -3.64
N GLU A 113 7.80 5.28 -2.79
CA GLU A 113 8.31 5.52 -1.44
C GLU A 113 9.67 6.24 -1.47
N VAL A 114 10.59 5.84 -2.34
CA VAL A 114 11.88 6.54 -2.52
C VAL A 114 11.68 8.00 -2.97
N GLN A 115 10.69 8.25 -3.83
CA GLN A 115 10.37 9.59 -4.28
C GLN A 115 9.74 10.45 -3.18
N GLU A 116 8.88 9.89 -2.33
CA GLU A 116 8.20 10.60 -1.24
C GLU A 116 9.12 10.87 -0.06
N GLU A 117 9.96 9.91 0.32
CA GLU A 117 10.79 10.01 1.53
C GLU A 117 12.15 10.66 1.28
N ALA A 118 12.71 10.51 0.07
CA ALA A 118 14.05 11.00 -0.26
C ALA A 118 14.08 11.98 -1.44
N CYS A 119 12.93 12.30 -2.04
CA CYS A 119 12.84 13.21 -3.20
C CYS A 119 13.67 12.74 -4.41
N LEU A 120 13.84 11.43 -4.59
CA LEU A 120 14.62 10.85 -5.69
C LEU A 120 13.76 10.04 -6.63
N THR A 121 13.94 10.27 -7.94
CA THR A 121 13.35 9.42 -8.98
C THR A 121 14.29 8.25 -9.26
N VAL A 122 13.80 7.04 -9.07
CA VAL A 122 14.55 5.79 -9.27
C VAL A 122 13.76 4.83 -10.17
N THR A 123 14.43 3.75 -10.59
CA THR A 123 13.77 2.63 -11.27
C THR A 123 14.19 1.35 -10.58
N ALA A 124 13.22 0.61 -10.06
CA ALA A 124 13.45 -0.69 -9.43
C ALA A 124 13.77 -1.74 -10.50
N LYS A 125 14.98 -2.29 -10.47
CA LYS A 125 15.46 -3.24 -11.50
C LYS A 125 15.35 -4.70 -11.10
N HIS A 126 15.51 -4.99 -9.81
CA HIS A 126 15.63 -6.36 -9.30
C HIS A 126 14.90 -6.49 -7.96
N LEU A 127 14.34 -7.68 -7.70
CA LEU A 127 13.92 -8.08 -6.36
C LEU A 127 15.05 -8.92 -5.77
N TYR A 128 15.74 -8.41 -4.77
CA TYR A 128 16.89 -9.07 -4.15
C TYR A 128 16.50 -10.06 -3.05
N ALA A 129 15.45 -9.75 -2.29
CA ALA A 129 15.00 -10.61 -1.21
C ALA A 129 13.51 -10.47 -0.93
N LEU A 130 12.87 -11.60 -0.64
CA LEU A 130 11.55 -11.70 -0.03
C LEU A 130 11.75 -12.34 1.34
N ARG A 131 11.44 -11.60 2.41
CA ARG A 131 11.64 -12.07 3.79
C ARG A 131 10.34 -12.07 4.57
N HIS A 132 10.15 -13.08 5.41
CA HIS A 132 9.12 -13.07 6.44
C HIS A 132 9.61 -12.23 7.63
N LYS A 133 8.85 -11.22 8.05
CA LYS A 133 9.28 -10.30 9.13
C LYS A 133 9.50 -11.06 10.44
N ALA A 134 8.60 -11.99 10.77
CA ALA A 134 8.68 -12.75 12.03
C ALA A 134 9.88 -13.69 12.10
N SER A 135 10.47 -14.09 10.96
CA SER A 135 11.70 -14.89 10.93
C SER A 135 12.98 -14.05 11.10
N GLY A 136 12.87 -12.74 11.27
CA GLY A 136 13.99 -11.82 11.48
C GLY A 136 14.21 -11.45 12.95
N GLY A 137 15.28 -10.70 13.23
CA GLY A 137 15.57 -10.18 14.58
C GLY A 137 14.75 -8.95 14.99
N TYR A 138 13.50 -8.86 14.54
CA TYR A 138 12.60 -7.74 14.90
C TYR A 138 11.90 -8.01 16.24
N PRO A 139 11.47 -6.96 16.97
CA PRO A 139 10.54 -7.13 18.08
C PRO A 139 9.28 -7.88 17.64
N ALA A 140 8.68 -8.64 18.55
CA ALA A 140 7.45 -9.37 18.29
C ALA A 140 6.34 -8.41 17.81
N ASP A 141 5.67 -8.78 16.73
CA ASP A 141 4.54 -8.04 16.14
C ASP A 141 3.38 -9.03 16.01
N ALA A 142 2.19 -8.63 16.46
CA ALA A 142 0.99 -9.46 16.37
C ALA A 142 0.52 -9.65 14.91
N ARG A 143 1.02 -8.83 13.99
CA ARG A 143 0.68 -8.88 12.56
C ARG A 143 1.80 -9.55 11.79
N ASP A 144 1.42 -10.21 10.71
CA ASP A 144 2.37 -10.88 9.82
C ASP A 144 2.69 -10.04 8.57
N PHE A 145 3.96 -10.07 8.14
CA PHE A 145 4.45 -9.29 7.00
C PHE A 145 5.46 -10.07 6.15
N TYR A 146 5.32 -9.92 4.83
CA TYR A 146 6.41 -10.13 3.89
C TYR A 146 7.09 -8.80 3.54
N LYS A 147 8.43 -8.77 3.56
CA LYS A 147 9.27 -7.63 3.17
C LYS A 147 10.00 -7.93 1.87
N LEU A 148 9.67 -7.17 0.83
CA LEU A 148 10.34 -7.23 -0.47
C LEU A 148 11.43 -6.17 -0.52
N HIS A 149 12.65 -6.58 -0.87
CA HIS A 149 13.81 -5.70 -0.98
C HIS A 149 14.19 -5.56 -2.45
N PHE A 150 14.12 -4.33 -2.96
CA PHE A 150 14.46 -3.94 -4.33
C PHE A 150 15.79 -3.20 -4.39
#